data_AF-A0A497PLK8-F1
#
_entry.id   AF-A0A497PLK8-F1
#
_cell.length_a   1.000
_cell.length_b   1.000
_cell.length_c   1.000
_cell.angle_alpha   90.00
_cell.angle_beta   90.00
_cell.angle_gamma   90.00
#
_symmetry.space_group_name_H-M   'P 1'
#
loop_
_entity.id
_entity.type
_entity.pdbx_description
1 polymer ?
#
loop_
_entity_poly.entity_id
_entity_poly.type
_entity_poly.pdbx_seq_one_letter_code
_entity_poly.pdbx_strand_id
1 'polypeptide(L)'
;MKKILIALFVLFITVGIFAGNGDLERNFVKSSIPVIYEHIKARAIDQWEDDHSMILYTITQQCTSFMHILTTLNDESVLVIIDAIATWSYDSDTLTKNMDNIKLFVNEESQTFSVDWLLVMDVDWAMIEYTIDTQLEAKGKY
;
A
#
# COMPACT_ATOMS: atom_id res chain seq x y z
N MET A 1 1.75 20.56 -21.04
CA MET A 1 1.24 21.02 -19.74
C MET A 1 0.41 19.93 -19.05
N LYS A 2 1.03 18.80 -18.68
CA LYS A 2 0.38 17.68 -17.95
C LYS A 2 1.21 17.17 -16.76
N LYS A 3 2.46 17.65 -16.61
CA LYS A 3 3.41 17.22 -15.57
C LYS A 3 3.14 17.86 -14.18
N ILE A 4 2.16 18.77 -14.07
CA ILE A 4 1.89 19.54 -12.84
C ILE A 4 0.82 18.85 -11.96
N LEU A 5 0.01 17.92 -12.50
CA LEU A 5 -1.09 17.33 -11.72
C LEU A 5 -0.63 16.29 -10.69
N ILE A 6 0.44 15.55 -10.95
CA ILE A 6 0.98 14.52 -10.04
C ILE A 6 1.72 15.17 -8.86
N ALA A 7 2.39 16.30 -9.10
CA ALA A 7 3.09 17.04 -8.06
C ALA A 7 2.14 17.57 -6.98
N LEU A 8 0.88 17.92 -7.31
CA LEU A 8 -0.08 18.47 -6.36
C LEU A 8 -0.70 17.44 -5.41
N PHE A 9 -0.85 16.18 -5.84
CA PHE A 9 -1.33 15.10 -4.96
C PHE A 9 -0.25 14.65 -3.97
N VAL A 10 1.02 14.66 -4.41
CA VAL A 10 2.19 14.36 -3.57
C VAL A 10 2.52 15.51 -2.60
N LEU A 11 2.28 16.77 -2.99
CA LEU A 11 2.57 17.94 -2.14
C LEU A 11 1.63 18.09 -0.93
N PHE A 12 0.43 17.49 -0.97
CA PHE A 12 -0.47 17.47 0.18
C PHE A 12 -0.11 16.39 1.22
N ILE A 13 0.69 15.40 0.83
CA ILE A 13 1.16 14.32 1.70
C ILE A 13 2.42 14.76 2.48
N THR A 14 3.21 15.70 1.96
CA THR A 14 4.51 16.06 2.53
C THR A 14 4.49 17.15 3.60
N VAL A 15 3.34 17.80 3.85
CA VAL A 15 3.24 18.83 4.89
C VAL A 15 2.57 18.28 6.13
N GLY A 16 3.33 17.47 6.88
CA GLY A 16 3.21 17.41 8.33
C GLY A 16 2.82 16.06 8.93
N ILE A 17 3.78 15.48 9.64
CA ILE A 17 3.56 14.67 10.85
C ILE A 17 3.01 13.25 10.59
N PHE A 18 3.90 12.33 10.20
CA PHE A 18 3.70 10.90 10.51
C PHE A 18 4.91 10.37 11.26
N ALA A 19 5.09 10.90 12.47
CA ALA A 19 5.93 10.28 13.49
C ALA A 19 5.04 9.37 14.34
N GLY A 20 4.78 8.16 13.85
CA GLY A 20 4.35 7.00 14.66
C GLY A 20 2.99 7.10 15.36
N ASN A 21 2.02 7.85 14.85
CA ASN A 21 0.70 7.95 15.48
C ASN A 21 -0.37 7.25 14.63
N GLY A 22 -0.37 5.91 14.63
CA GLY A 22 -1.22 5.06 13.78
C GLY A 22 -2.70 5.43 13.69
N ASP A 23 -3.25 6.17 14.66
CA ASP A 23 -4.60 6.73 14.59
C ASP A 23 -4.77 7.76 13.47
N LEU A 24 -3.75 8.57 13.18
CA LEU A 24 -3.75 9.57 12.10
C LEU A 24 -3.75 8.87 10.74
N GLU A 25 -2.86 7.90 10.51
CA GLU A 25 -2.77 7.13 9.27
C GLU A 25 -4.09 6.39 9.04
N ARG A 26 -4.63 5.72 10.08
CA ARG A 26 -5.93 5.07 10.02
C ARG A 26 -7.05 6.05 9.64
N ASN A 27 -7.10 7.22 10.27
CA ASN A 27 -8.14 8.22 9.98
C ASN A 27 -8.00 8.80 8.56
N PHE A 28 -6.76 8.99 8.09
CA PHE A 28 -6.49 9.41 6.72
C PHE A 28 -6.97 8.34 5.73
N VAL A 29 -6.56 7.08 5.89
CA VAL A 29 -6.98 5.99 5.00
C VAL A 29 -8.51 5.84 5.02
N LYS A 30 -9.14 5.89 6.19
CA LYS A 30 -10.60 5.85 6.34
C LYS A 30 -11.32 6.95 5.58
N SER A 31 -10.80 8.17 5.55
CA SER A 31 -11.47 9.33 4.96
C SER A 31 -11.11 9.55 3.49
N SER A 32 -9.85 9.35 3.12
CA SER A 32 -9.33 9.60 1.78
C SER A 32 -9.40 8.37 0.87
N ILE A 33 -9.31 7.16 1.41
CA ILE A 33 -9.27 5.90 0.64
C ILE A 33 -10.19 4.86 1.30
N PRO A 34 -11.51 5.14 1.40
CA PRO A 34 -12.45 4.33 2.18
C PRO A 34 -12.57 2.87 1.70
N VAL A 35 -12.30 2.62 0.41
CA VAL A 35 -12.29 1.27 -0.16
C VAL A 35 -11.22 0.39 0.51
N ILE A 36 -9.97 0.87 0.58
CA ILE A 36 -8.87 0.17 1.28
C ILE A 36 -9.21 -0.03 2.75
N TYR A 37 -9.72 1.01 3.41
CA TYR A 37 -10.08 0.92 4.82
C TYR A 37 -11.11 -0.17 5.10
N GLU A 38 -12.18 -0.24 4.30
CA GLU A 38 -13.21 -1.27 4.49
C GLU A 38 -12.69 -2.68 4.16
N HIS A 39 -11.77 -2.84 3.20
CA HIS A 39 -11.09 -4.12 2.97
C HIS A 39 -10.25 -4.56 4.17
N ILE A 40 -9.39 -3.66 4.68
CA ILE A 40 -8.56 -3.91 5.87
C ILE A 40 -9.45 -4.28 7.06
N LYS A 41 -10.52 -3.51 7.29
CA LYS A 41 -11.46 -3.73 8.37
C LYS A 41 -12.22 -5.06 8.24
N ALA A 42 -12.68 -5.40 7.04
CA ALA A 42 -13.36 -6.67 6.79
C ALA A 42 -12.46 -7.86 7.14
N ARG A 43 -11.19 -7.84 6.71
CA ARG A 43 -10.23 -8.88 7.09
C ARG A 43 -9.93 -8.90 8.59
N ALA A 44 -9.74 -7.73 9.21
CA ALA A 44 -9.48 -7.69 10.65
C ALA A 44 -10.64 -8.31 11.46
N ILE A 45 -11.89 -8.07 11.04
CA ILE A 45 -13.08 -8.69 11.64
C ILE A 45 -13.10 -10.20 11.38
N ASP A 46 -12.81 -10.64 10.16
CA ASP A 46 -12.76 -12.08 9.82
C ASP A 46 -11.68 -12.83 10.63
N GLN A 47 -10.52 -12.21 10.85
CA GLN A 47 -9.40 -12.82 11.56
C GLN A 47 -9.59 -12.89 13.07
N TRP A 48 -10.18 -11.85 13.68
CA TRP A 48 -10.22 -11.69 15.14
C TRP A 48 -11.63 -11.78 15.73
N GLU A 49 -12.64 -11.98 14.89
CA GLU A 49 -14.06 -12.13 15.24
C GLU A 49 -14.60 -11.00 16.12
N ASP A 50 -14.60 -11.19 17.44
CA ASP A 50 -15.13 -10.28 18.44
C ASP A 50 -14.05 -9.62 19.33
N ASP A 51 -12.77 -9.95 19.14
CA ASP A 51 -11.67 -9.28 19.85
C ASP A 51 -11.45 -7.87 19.28
N HIS A 52 -12.25 -6.93 19.79
CA HIS A 52 -12.20 -5.53 19.39
C HIS A 52 -10.82 -4.89 19.53
N SER A 53 -9.99 -5.34 20.48
CA SER A 53 -8.66 -4.78 20.68
C SER A 53 -7.73 -5.21 19.55
N MET A 54 -7.80 -6.49 19.17
CA MET A 54 -7.03 -7.03 18.06
C MET A 54 -7.52 -6.50 16.70
N ILE A 55 -8.83 -6.38 16.50
CA ILE A 55 -9.40 -5.75 15.30
C ILE A 55 -8.85 -4.33 15.14
N LEU A 56 -8.91 -3.51 16.20
CA LEU A 56 -8.44 -2.13 16.14
C LEU A 56 -6.92 -2.06 15.89
N TYR A 57 -6.15 -2.91 16.57
CA TYR A 57 -4.71 -3.00 16.38
C TYR A 57 -4.35 -3.36 14.94
N THR A 58 -4.96 -4.41 14.38
CA THR A 58 -4.71 -4.84 13.00
C THR A 58 -5.11 -3.77 11.99
N ILE A 59 -6.26 -3.12 12.16
CA ILE A 59 -6.67 -2.02 11.26
C ILE A 59 -5.63 -0.89 11.28
N THR A 60 -5.21 -0.47 12.48
CA THR A 60 -4.21 0.58 12.63
C THR A 60 -2.89 0.20 11.97
N GLN A 61 -2.36 -1.00 12.26
CA GLN A 61 -1.11 -1.48 11.70
C GLN A 61 -1.16 -1.53 10.17
N GLN A 62 -2.20 -2.13 9.60
CA GLN A 62 -2.34 -2.27 8.15
C GLN A 62 -2.49 -0.90 7.46
N CYS A 63 -3.20 0.06 8.06
CA CYS A 63 -3.28 1.42 7.53
C CYS A 63 -1.93 2.15 7.59
N THR A 64 -1.18 1.98 8.67
CA THR A 64 0.17 2.55 8.80
C THR A 64 1.10 1.99 7.74
N SER A 65 1.17 0.67 7.58
CA SER A 65 2.00 0.01 6.56
C SER A 65 1.62 0.44 5.15
N PHE A 66 0.32 0.50 4.83
CA PHE A 66 -0.17 0.98 3.54
C PHE A 66 0.30 2.42 3.25
N MET A 67 0.20 3.33 4.23
CA MET A 67 0.67 4.70 4.08
C MET A 67 2.19 4.78 3.89
N HIS A 68 2.95 3.98 4.64
CA HIS A 68 4.41 3.93 4.46
C HIS A 68 4.77 3.48 3.03
N ILE A 69 4.13 2.43 2.52
CA ILE A 69 4.33 1.97 1.14
C ILE A 69 4.01 3.08 0.13
N LEU A 70 2.90 3.81 0.32
CA LEU A 70 2.55 4.93 -0.57
C LEU A 70 3.60 6.05 -0.57
N THR A 71 4.23 6.32 0.58
CA THR A 71 5.30 7.33 0.67
C THR A 71 6.65 6.85 0.14
N THR A 72 6.85 5.53 0.09
CA THR A 72 8.08 4.88 -0.41
C THR A 72 8.01 4.57 -1.91
N LEU A 73 6.85 4.75 -2.55
CA LEU A 73 6.67 4.58 -4.00
C LEU A 73 7.56 5.54 -4.80
N ASN A 74 8.52 4.98 -5.52
CA ASN A 74 9.33 5.63 -6.53
C ASN A 74 9.67 4.62 -7.65
N ASP A 75 10.24 5.09 -8.76
CA ASP A 75 10.54 4.25 -9.93
C ASP A 75 11.38 3.01 -9.59
N GLU A 76 12.23 3.08 -8.55
CA GLU A 76 13.11 2.00 -8.14
C GLU A 76 12.45 1.00 -7.17
N SER A 77 11.43 1.44 -6.41
CA SER A 77 10.70 0.59 -5.45
C SER A 77 9.49 -0.10 -6.07
N VAL A 78 8.95 0.38 -7.20
CA VAL A 78 7.76 -0.19 -7.86
C VAL A 78 7.90 -1.69 -8.11
N LEU A 79 9.02 -2.16 -8.67
CA LEU A 79 9.22 -3.59 -8.94
C LEU A 79 9.30 -4.43 -7.66
N VAL A 80 9.91 -3.88 -6.60
CA VAL A 80 10.00 -4.54 -5.30
C VAL A 80 8.60 -4.63 -4.65
N ILE A 81 7.82 -3.56 -4.75
CA ILE A 81 6.46 -3.49 -4.24
C ILE A 81 5.56 -4.50 -4.95
N ILE A 82 5.64 -4.60 -6.29
CA ILE A 82 4.89 -5.59 -7.07
C ILE A 82 5.25 -7.02 -6.64
N ASP A 83 6.53 -7.32 -6.45
CA ASP A 83 7.00 -8.64 -6.01
C ASP A 83 6.57 -8.97 -4.57
N ALA A 84 6.60 -7.98 -3.68
CA ALA A 84 6.11 -8.13 -2.31
C ALA A 84 4.59 -8.40 -2.28
N ILE A 85 3.82 -7.68 -3.10
CA ILE A 85 2.38 -7.89 -3.26
C ILE A 85 2.09 -9.28 -3.85
N ALA A 86 2.88 -9.72 -4.82
CA ALA A 86 2.85 -11.09 -5.35
C ALA A 86 2.97 -12.15 -4.26
N THR A 87 3.89 -11.91 -3.33
CA THR A 87 4.25 -12.86 -2.27
C THR A 87 3.21 -12.89 -1.16
N TRP A 88 2.64 -11.74 -0.80
CA TRP A 88 1.80 -11.57 0.39
C TRP A 88 0.33 -11.33 0.06
N SER A 89 -0.10 -11.66 -1.16
CA SER A 89 -1.52 -11.71 -1.50
C SER A 89 -2.17 -12.98 -0.98
N TYR A 90 -3.34 -12.82 -0.39
CA TYR A 90 -4.17 -13.92 0.06
C TYR A 90 -4.84 -14.68 -1.10
N ASP A 91 -4.95 -14.05 -2.27
CA ASP A 91 -5.47 -14.68 -3.50
C ASP A 91 -4.42 -14.60 -4.62
N SER A 92 -3.43 -15.49 -4.52
CA SER A 92 -2.32 -15.58 -5.48
C SER A 92 -2.76 -15.88 -6.92
N ASP A 93 -3.93 -16.53 -7.13
CA ASP A 93 -4.43 -16.90 -8.45
C ASP A 93 -5.03 -15.69 -9.18
N THR A 94 -5.82 -14.87 -8.47
CA THR A 94 -6.34 -13.60 -8.99
C THR A 94 -5.20 -12.62 -9.24
N LEU A 95 -4.20 -12.62 -8.36
CA LEU A 95 -3.07 -11.72 -8.49
C LEU A 95 -2.18 -12.08 -9.68
N THR A 96 -1.86 -13.36 -9.90
CA THR A 96 -1.05 -13.81 -11.04
C THR A 96 -1.65 -13.36 -12.37
N LYS A 97 -2.98 -13.44 -12.53
CA LYS A 97 -3.70 -12.96 -13.72
C LYS A 97 -3.60 -11.44 -13.89
N ASN A 98 -3.61 -10.70 -12.78
CA ASN A 98 -3.52 -9.23 -12.81
C ASN A 98 -2.06 -8.76 -12.93
N MET A 99 -1.09 -9.56 -12.52
CA MET A 99 0.33 -9.23 -12.50
C MET A 99 0.94 -9.15 -13.89
N ASP A 100 0.46 -9.96 -14.83
CA ASP A 100 0.84 -9.84 -16.24
C ASP A 100 0.37 -8.49 -16.81
N ASN A 101 -0.83 -8.04 -16.44
CA ASN A 101 -1.33 -6.71 -16.82
C ASN A 101 -0.50 -5.60 -16.14
N ILE A 102 -0.16 -5.74 -14.86
CA ILE A 102 0.64 -4.75 -14.11
C ILE A 102 2.06 -4.64 -14.70
N LYS A 103 2.71 -5.76 -15.04
CA LYS A 103 4.06 -5.76 -15.67
C LYS A 103 4.06 -5.10 -17.05
N LEU A 104 2.96 -5.25 -17.81
CA LEU A 104 2.78 -4.53 -19.07
C LEU A 104 2.68 -3.01 -18.85
N PHE A 105 1.99 -2.56 -17.80
CA PHE A 105 1.90 -1.13 -17.45
C PHE A 105 3.24 -0.51 -17.02
N VAL A 106 4.10 -1.26 -16.33
CA VAL A 106 5.41 -0.76 -15.85
C VAL A 106 6.44 -0.62 -16.99
N ASN A 107 6.35 -1.46 -18.03
CA ASN A 107 7.32 -1.47 -19.12
C ASN A 107 7.07 -0.42 -20.23
N GLU A 108 5.87 0.17 -20.29
CA GLU A 108 5.59 1.26 -21.23
C GLU A 108 5.98 2.61 -20.62
N GLU A 109 7.08 3.20 -21.11
CA GLU A 109 7.84 4.38 -20.61
C GLU A 109 7.06 5.68 -20.27
N SER A 110 5.73 5.71 -20.20
CA SER A 110 5.00 6.96 -19.93
C SER A 110 3.60 6.83 -19.33
N GLN A 111 3.17 5.65 -18.90
CA GLN A 111 1.82 5.52 -18.35
C GLN A 111 1.83 5.80 -16.84
N THR A 112 1.13 6.86 -16.45
CA THR A 112 0.89 7.23 -15.05
C THR A 112 0.49 5.99 -14.26
N PHE A 113 1.31 5.59 -13.30
CA PHE A 113 1.01 4.49 -12.41
C PHE A 113 -0.22 4.86 -11.59
N SER A 114 -1.39 4.31 -11.94
CA SER A 114 -2.56 4.45 -11.09
C SER A 114 -2.36 3.60 -9.85
N VAL A 115 -2.72 4.09 -8.68
CA VAL A 115 -2.78 3.30 -7.45
C VAL A 115 -4.09 2.51 -7.33
N ASP A 116 -4.99 2.62 -8.31
CA ASP A 116 -6.32 1.98 -8.27
C ASP A 116 -6.23 0.44 -8.18
N TRP A 117 -5.18 -0.16 -8.74
CA TRP A 117 -4.96 -1.61 -8.61
C TRP A 117 -4.62 -2.01 -7.16
N LEU A 118 -4.01 -1.11 -6.36
CA LEU A 118 -3.81 -1.32 -4.91
C LEU A 118 -5.15 -1.47 -4.17
N LEU A 119 -6.21 -0.83 -4.66
CA LEU A 119 -7.53 -0.81 -4.02
C LEU A 119 -8.26 -2.16 -4.06
N VAL A 120 -7.91 -3.04 -5.00
CA VAL A 120 -8.60 -4.32 -5.23
C VAL A 120 -7.82 -5.51 -4.70
N MET A 121 -6.68 -5.27 -4.05
CA MET A 121 -5.80 -6.35 -3.64
C MET A 121 -6.06 -6.79 -2.22
N ASP A 122 -6.30 -8.09 -2.11
CA ASP A 122 -6.41 -8.79 -0.85
C ASP A 122 -5.01 -9.21 -0.40
N VAL A 123 -4.37 -8.35 0.41
CA VAL A 123 -2.94 -8.48 0.79
C VAL A 123 -2.70 -8.15 2.26
N ASP A 124 -1.58 -8.63 2.79
CA ASP A 124 -1.05 -8.21 4.09
C ASP A 124 -0.05 -7.05 3.91
N TRP A 125 -0.50 -5.83 4.20
CA TRP A 125 0.30 -4.62 4.01
C TRP A 125 1.52 -4.57 4.94
N ALA A 126 1.43 -5.15 6.14
CA ALA A 126 2.56 -5.21 7.07
C ALA A 126 3.67 -6.12 6.55
N MET A 127 3.31 -7.25 5.93
CA MET A 127 4.30 -8.15 5.33
C MET A 127 4.89 -7.58 4.03
N ILE A 128 4.10 -6.82 3.27
CA ILE A 128 4.59 -6.08 2.10
C ILE A 128 5.62 -5.04 2.53
N GLU A 129 5.30 -4.21 3.53
CA GLU A 129 6.21 -3.21 4.11
C GLU A 129 7.52 -3.86 4.55
N TYR A 130 7.46 -4.92 5.35
CA TYR A 130 8.64 -5.66 5.80
C TYR A 130 9.54 -6.12 4.65
N THR A 131 8.93 -6.62 3.57
CA THR A 131 9.66 -7.11 2.39
C THR A 131 10.33 -5.96 1.64
N ILE A 132 9.64 -4.84 1.48
CA ILE A 132 10.19 -3.65 0.83
C ILE A 132 11.38 -3.12 1.61
N ASP A 133 11.22 -2.94 2.92
CA ASP A 133 12.27 -2.42 3.79
C ASP A 133 13.51 -3.29 3.72
N THR A 134 13.36 -4.61 3.87
CA THR A 134 14.45 -5.58 3.77
C THR A 134 15.17 -5.53 2.40
N GLN A 135 14.41 -5.41 1.31
CA GLN A 135 14.98 -5.40 -0.05
C GLN A 135 15.66 -4.06 -0.40
N LEU A 136 15.16 -2.95 0.13
CA LEU A 136 15.77 -1.63 -0.03
C LEU A 136 17.03 -1.49 0.83
N GLU A 137 17.01 -2.00 2.07
CA GLU A 137 18.18 -2.09 2.94
C GLU A 137 19.29 -2.93 2.30
N ALA A 138 18.97 -4.10 1.75
CA ALA A 138 19.93 -4.96 1.06
C ALA A 138 20.58 -4.29 -0.16
N LYS A 139 19.89 -3.32 -0.78
CA LYS A 139 20.40 -2.52 -1.90
C LYS A 139 21.16 -1.26 -1.44
N GLY A 140 21.26 -1.00 -0.14
CA GLY A 140 21.90 0.19 0.43
C GLY A 140 21.16 1.49 0.11
N LYS A 141 19.82 1.45 0.00
CA LYS A 141 18.97 2.58 -0.41
C LYS A 141 18.22 3.27 0.74
N TYR A 142 18.59 2.98 1.98
CA TYR A 142 18.16 3.70 3.18
C TYR A 142 19.21 4.72 3.64
#